data_AF-A0A126UXD0-F1
#
_entry.id   AF-A0A126UXD0-F1
#
_cell.length_a   1.000
_cell.length_b   1.000
_cell.length_c   1.000
_cell.angle_alpha   90.00
_cell.angle_beta   90.00
_cell.angle_gamma   90.00
#
_symmetry.space_group_name_H-M   'P 1'
#
loop_
_entity.id
_entity.type
_entity.pdbx_description
1 polymer ?
#
loop_
_entity_poly.entity_id
_entity_poly.type
_entity_poly.pdbx_seq_one_letter_code
_entity_poly.pdbx_strand_id
1 'polypeptide(L)'
;MKQVGELKSELKDILNELRDLVEVVGAELIKSEQADTARATLAMSRISMVARKFLFFVPEITNARTAEVELNGSLSALETQKWAELTSEATHSRTWMTQWSAIETLIRNQIPPQRRKLFKPSVATDDISISQNMVNDQLLDSLYKTLNNTKQNETAREHGCFADIAFPQSVFIEHVHAARRILLARRPRHPVRFLDVGCGGGLKVLSASAFFDRADGLEFDPGYVAAAETLFKNTRADRCNVIEADGLNYAHYDNYDVVYFYRPMRHIEMLRQLEDQIIKTVSPGTLIIAPYTIFEHRFKELGCARVERQIYITQVSQSDANKLRRDAEFTGSFAQFPPPIASTIWDPILKASRAMGFKAGV
;
A
#
# COMPACT_ATOMS: atom_id res chain seq x y z
N MET A 1 32.71 24.86 -32.07
CA MET A 1 32.47 23.54 -31.44
C MET A 1 32.28 23.79 -29.95
N LYS A 2 31.27 23.19 -29.31
CA LYS A 2 31.02 23.42 -27.88
C LYS A 2 32.17 22.83 -27.07
N GLN A 3 32.60 23.54 -26.03
CA GLN A 3 33.60 23.02 -25.09
C GLN A 3 32.94 22.07 -24.07
N VAL A 4 33.74 21.17 -23.46
CA VAL A 4 33.24 20.23 -22.43
C VAL A 4 32.48 20.92 -21.28
N GLY A 5 32.90 22.13 -20.91
CA GLY A 5 32.23 22.93 -19.87
C GLY A 5 30.83 23.41 -20.28
N GLU A 6 30.66 23.83 -21.53
CA GLU A 6 29.36 24.27 -22.08
C GLU A 6 28.39 23.09 -22.16
N LEU A 7 28.86 21.94 -22.66
CA LEU A 7 28.06 20.70 -22.71
C LEU A 7 27.67 20.23 -21.30
N LYS A 8 28.57 20.30 -20.33
CA LYS A 8 28.25 19.96 -18.93
C LYS A 8 27.17 20.89 -18.36
N SER A 9 27.22 22.19 -18.66
CA SER A 9 26.18 23.14 -18.28
C SER A 9 24.84 22.80 -18.94
N GLU A 10 24.84 22.53 -20.25
CA GLU A 10 23.61 22.20 -20.99
C GLU A 10 22.96 20.90 -20.51
N LEU A 11 23.78 19.86 -20.20
CA LEU A 11 23.28 18.63 -19.58
C LEU A 11 22.58 18.94 -18.26
N LYS A 12 23.21 19.75 -17.41
CA LYS A 12 22.65 20.14 -16.10
C LYS A 12 21.33 20.88 -16.27
N ASP A 13 21.22 21.78 -17.24
CA ASP A 13 19.99 22.52 -17.52
C ASP A 13 18.86 21.60 -17.99
N ILE A 14 19.16 20.64 -18.88
CA ILE A 14 18.21 19.61 -19.32
C ILE A 14 17.70 18.79 -18.13
N LEU A 15 18.60 18.36 -17.24
CA LEU A 15 18.23 17.55 -16.07
C LEU A 15 17.45 18.35 -15.01
N ASN A 16 17.76 19.63 -14.83
CA ASN A 16 17.00 20.50 -13.93
C ASN A 16 15.59 20.76 -14.46
N GLU A 17 15.44 21.07 -15.76
CA GLU A 17 14.11 21.22 -16.36
C GLU A 17 13.28 19.93 -16.21
N LEU A 18 13.91 18.76 -16.44
CA LEU A 18 13.24 17.49 -16.25
C LEU A 18 12.79 17.28 -14.79
N ARG A 19 13.67 17.57 -13.82
CA ARG A 19 13.35 17.45 -12.40
C ARG A 19 12.14 18.29 -12.02
N ASP A 20 12.10 19.55 -12.44
CA ASP A 20 11.00 20.46 -12.13
C ASP A 20 9.66 19.96 -12.69
N LEU A 21 9.67 19.43 -13.93
CA LEU A 21 8.48 18.85 -14.55
C LEU A 21 8.02 17.56 -13.84
N VAL A 22 8.97 16.72 -13.41
CA VAL A 22 8.67 15.50 -12.66
C VAL A 22 8.04 15.81 -11.30
N GLU A 23 8.53 16.84 -10.60
CA GLU A 23 7.94 17.33 -9.35
C GLU A 23 6.51 17.82 -9.56
N VAL A 24 6.24 18.54 -10.65
CA VAL A 24 4.88 18.98 -11.00
C VAL A 24 3.95 17.78 -11.17
N VAL A 25 4.35 16.76 -11.93
CA VAL A 25 3.51 15.56 -12.12
C VAL A 25 3.32 14.82 -10.79
N GLY A 26 4.39 14.63 -10.01
CA GLY A 26 4.31 13.98 -8.69
C GLY A 26 3.34 14.68 -7.75
N ALA A 27 3.37 16.01 -7.72
CA ALA A 27 2.46 16.82 -6.90
C ALA A 27 0.99 16.69 -7.33
N GLU A 28 0.70 16.59 -8.63
CA GLU A 28 -0.67 16.39 -9.11
C GLU A 28 -1.17 14.95 -8.84
N LEU A 29 -0.33 13.92 -8.95
CA LEU A 29 -0.70 12.54 -8.65
C LEU A 29 -1.16 12.36 -7.19
N ILE A 30 -0.53 13.06 -6.26
CA ILE A 30 -0.93 13.05 -4.84
C ILE A 30 -2.26 13.80 -4.64
N LYS A 31 -2.88 14.47 -5.61
CA LYS A 31 -4.19 15.13 -5.36
C LYS A 31 -5.40 14.23 -5.60
N SER A 32 -5.20 13.02 -6.13
CA SER A 32 -6.28 12.05 -6.37
C SER A 32 -7.43 12.67 -7.20
N GLU A 33 -8.67 12.70 -6.71
CA GLU A 33 -9.81 13.33 -7.39
C GLU A 33 -9.58 14.82 -7.74
N GLN A 34 -8.75 15.52 -6.97
CA GLN A 34 -8.50 16.96 -7.13
C GLN A 34 -7.31 17.26 -8.06
N ALA A 35 -6.79 16.27 -8.78
CA ALA A 35 -5.64 16.45 -9.66
C ALA A 35 -5.98 17.37 -10.85
N ASP A 36 -5.11 18.35 -11.11
CA ASP A 36 -5.20 19.18 -12.32
C ASP A 36 -4.69 18.37 -13.53
N THR A 37 -5.64 17.72 -14.21
CA THR A 37 -5.38 16.86 -15.37
C THR A 37 -4.71 17.64 -16.51
N ALA A 38 -5.08 18.90 -16.72
CA ALA A 38 -4.51 19.71 -17.80
C ALA A 38 -3.05 20.06 -17.49
N ARG A 39 -2.76 20.50 -16.26
CA ARG A 39 -1.41 20.80 -15.81
C ARG A 39 -0.49 19.58 -15.88
N ALA A 40 -0.96 18.42 -15.41
CA ALA A 40 -0.19 17.18 -15.48
C ALA A 40 0.08 16.75 -16.94
N THR A 41 -0.93 16.82 -17.82
CA THR A 41 -0.78 16.48 -19.24
C THR A 41 0.19 17.40 -19.96
N LEU A 42 0.17 18.70 -19.64
CA LEU A 42 1.13 19.66 -20.17
C LEU A 42 2.55 19.34 -19.71
N ALA A 43 2.73 19.05 -18.42
CA ALA A 43 4.04 18.67 -17.86
C ALA A 43 4.58 17.39 -18.51
N MET A 44 3.75 16.35 -18.67
CA MET A 44 4.13 15.12 -19.39
C MET A 44 4.56 15.39 -20.84
N SER A 45 3.82 16.26 -21.54
CA SER A 45 4.16 16.63 -22.92
C SER A 45 5.53 17.30 -23.00
N ARG A 46 5.84 18.18 -22.03
CA ARG A 46 7.16 18.82 -21.90
C ARG A 46 8.25 17.81 -21.53
N ILE A 47 7.99 16.86 -20.65
CA ILE A 47 8.94 15.78 -20.34
C ILE A 47 9.29 14.99 -21.62
N SER A 48 8.29 14.62 -22.43
CA SER A 48 8.53 13.97 -23.73
C SER A 48 9.37 14.81 -24.69
N MET A 49 9.29 16.14 -24.62
CA MET A 49 10.17 17.04 -25.40
C MET A 49 11.59 17.05 -24.84
N VAL A 50 11.76 17.20 -23.53
CA VAL A 50 13.07 17.20 -22.86
C VAL A 50 13.79 15.87 -23.03
N ALA A 51 13.09 14.73 -22.91
CA ALA A 51 13.65 13.41 -23.15
C ALA A 51 14.13 13.24 -24.60
N ARG A 52 13.37 13.74 -25.59
CA ARG A 52 13.82 13.75 -26.99
C ARG A 52 15.02 14.66 -27.21
N LYS A 53 15.01 15.89 -26.65
CA LYS A 53 16.15 16.81 -26.69
C LYS A 53 17.41 16.15 -26.13
N PHE A 54 17.30 15.48 -24.99
CA PHE A 54 18.41 14.73 -24.38
C PHE A 54 18.95 13.64 -25.32
N LEU A 55 18.09 12.88 -25.99
CA LEU A 55 18.52 11.83 -26.92
C LEU A 55 19.30 12.39 -28.12
N PHE A 56 18.98 13.60 -28.58
CA PHE A 56 19.76 14.31 -29.60
C PHE A 56 21.05 14.93 -29.04
N PHE A 57 21.06 15.31 -27.77
CA PHE A 57 22.23 15.89 -27.10
C PHE A 57 23.35 14.86 -26.85
N VAL A 58 23.04 13.58 -26.60
CA VAL A 58 24.06 12.55 -26.34
C VAL A 58 25.06 12.39 -27.49
N PRO A 59 24.64 12.29 -28.78
CA PRO A 59 25.58 12.33 -29.90
C PRO A 59 26.46 13.59 -29.98
N GLU A 60 25.96 14.76 -29.54
CA GLU A 60 26.77 15.99 -29.54
C GLU A 60 27.99 15.87 -28.61
N ILE A 61 27.84 15.22 -27.45
CA ILE A 61 28.95 14.95 -26.53
C ILE A 61 30.04 14.14 -27.23
N THR A 62 29.67 13.03 -27.87
CA THR A 62 30.61 12.16 -28.57
C THR A 62 31.30 12.91 -29.71
N ASN A 63 30.55 13.64 -30.53
CA ASN A 63 31.10 14.38 -31.67
C ASN A 63 32.05 15.50 -31.24
N ALA A 64 31.70 16.27 -30.21
CA ALA A 64 32.54 17.33 -29.69
C ALA A 64 33.84 16.79 -29.08
N ARG A 65 33.78 15.66 -28.37
CA ARG A 65 34.98 14.99 -27.85
C ARG A 65 35.89 14.52 -28.99
N THR A 66 35.35 13.87 -30.01
CA THR A 66 36.13 13.38 -31.16
C THR A 66 36.83 14.54 -31.86
N ALA A 67 36.11 15.62 -32.16
CA ALA A 67 36.68 16.76 -32.85
C ALA A 67 37.69 17.55 -31.98
N GLU A 68 37.58 17.54 -30.65
CA GLU A 68 38.63 18.09 -29.76
C GLU A 68 39.91 17.24 -29.78
N VAL A 69 39.79 15.91 -29.83
CA VAL A 69 40.93 15.00 -29.99
C VAL A 69 41.58 15.20 -31.36
N GLU A 70 40.81 15.35 -32.43
CA GLU A 70 41.33 15.61 -33.78
C GLU A 70 42.09 16.94 -33.87
N LEU A 71 41.58 17.99 -33.21
CA LEU A 71 42.21 19.31 -33.21
C LEU A 71 43.53 19.34 -32.41
N ASN A 72 43.55 18.68 -31.24
CA ASN A 72 44.67 18.75 -30.30
C ASN A 72 45.65 17.58 -30.40
N GLY A 73 45.32 16.54 -31.18
CA GLY A 73 46.08 15.28 -31.30
C GLY A 73 45.89 14.36 -30.09
N SER A 74 45.98 14.89 -28.87
CA SER A 74 45.64 14.19 -27.63
C SER A 74 45.05 15.16 -26.61
N LEU A 75 44.21 14.61 -25.71
CA LEU A 75 43.67 15.37 -24.58
C LEU A 75 44.64 15.30 -23.42
N SER A 76 44.74 16.39 -22.66
CA SER A 76 45.41 16.36 -21.37
C SER A 76 44.71 15.39 -20.40
N ALA A 77 45.39 14.97 -19.35
CA ALA A 77 44.81 14.12 -18.31
C ALA A 77 43.56 14.76 -17.67
N LEU A 78 43.60 16.09 -17.45
CA LEU A 78 42.49 16.85 -16.88
C LEU A 78 41.28 16.90 -17.82
N GLU A 79 41.49 17.12 -19.12
CA GLU A 79 40.40 17.11 -20.12
C GLU A 79 39.81 15.72 -20.28
N THR A 80 40.66 14.68 -20.28
CA THR A 80 40.22 13.28 -20.31
C THR A 80 39.29 12.97 -19.14
N GLN A 81 39.64 13.41 -17.93
CA GLN A 81 38.79 13.25 -16.75
C GLN A 81 37.44 13.98 -16.92
N LYS A 82 37.44 15.25 -17.35
CA LYS A 82 36.20 16.04 -17.56
C LYS A 82 35.26 15.36 -18.55
N TRP A 83 35.80 14.85 -19.66
CA TRP A 83 35.03 14.10 -20.65
C TRP A 83 34.49 12.78 -20.12
N ALA A 84 35.27 12.06 -19.31
CA ALA A 84 34.85 10.82 -18.68
C ALA A 84 33.69 11.06 -17.70
N GLU A 85 33.77 12.10 -16.87
CA GLU A 85 32.70 12.51 -15.96
C GLU A 85 31.41 12.83 -16.73
N LEU A 86 31.49 13.70 -17.74
CA LEU A 86 30.34 14.08 -18.57
C LEU A 86 29.70 12.87 -19.26
N THR A 87 30.52 11.98 -19.81
CA THR A 87 30.05 10.78 -20.51
C THR A 87 29.37 9.79 -19.54
N SER A 88 29.92 9.64 -18.34
CA SER A 88 29.34 8.80 -17.28
C SER A 88 27.98 9.33 -16.84
N GLU A 89 27.88 10.64 -16.58
CA GLU A 89 26.63 11.31 -16.19
C GLU A 89 25.57 11.23 -17.29
N ALA A 90 25.95 11.45 -18.55
CA ALA A 90 25.05 11.30 -19.70
C ALA A 90 24.59 9.84 -19.88
N THR A 91 25.50 8.86 -19.74
CA THR A 91 25.13 7.43 -19.81
C THR A 91 24.15 7.07 -18.71
N HIS A 92 24.40 7.51 -17.48
CA HIS A 92 23.50 7.29 -16.36
C HIS A 92 22.13 7.91 -16.62
N SER A 93 22.09 9.19 -17.03
CA SER A 93 20.85 9.91 -17.36
C SER A 93 20.06 9.27 -18.50
N ARG A 94 20.76 8.66 -19.48
CA ARG A 94 20.11 7.93 -20.58
C ARG A 94 19.28 6.75 -20.06
N THR A 95 19.74 6.06 -19.01
CA THR A 95 18.95 4.97 -18.41
C THR A 95 17.59 5.48 -17.90
N TRP A 96 17.56 6.67 -17.30
CA TRP A 96 16.30 7.31 -16.90
C TRP A 96 15.43 7.64 -18.10
N MET A 97 15.99 8.22 -19.16
CA MET A 97 15.20 8.61 -20.34
C MET A 97 14.56 7.40 -21.03
N THR A 98 15.25 6.25 -21.06
CA THR A 98 14.69 5.02 -21.62
C THR A 98 13.48 4.49 -20.84
N GLN A 99 13.34 4.88 -19.59
CA GLN A 99 12.20 4.49 -18.73
C GLN A 99 10.96 5.37 -18.93
N TRP A 100 11.08 6.48 -19.66
CA TRP A 100 10.00 7.47 -19.76
C TRP A 100 8.67 6.88 -20.25
N SER A 101 8.67 5.97 -21.23
CA SER A 101 7.43 5.34 -21.73
C SER A 101 6.67 4.55 -20.66
N ALA A 102 7.40 3.84 -19.78
CA ALA A 102 6.81 3.12 -18.66
C ALA A 102 6.26 4.08 -17.61
N ILE A 103 7.00 5.15 -17.30
CA ILE A 103 6.56 6.22 -16.39
C ILE A 103 5.31 6.92 -16.95
N GLU A 104 5.28 7.24 -18.24
CA GLU A 104 4.14 7.87 -18.89
C GLU A 104 2.90 6.99 -18.80
N THR A 105 3.03 5.68 -19.05
CA THR A 105 1.94 4.70 -18.91
C THR A 105 1.42 4.66 -17.48
N LEU A 106 2.31 4.67 -16.48
CA LEU A 106 1.95 4.74 -15.06
C LEU A 106 1.14 6.01 -14.74
N ILE A 107 1.53 7.16 -15.26
CA ILE A 107 0.81 8.43 -15.05
C ILE A 107 -0.56 8.38 -15.74
N ARG A 108 -0.65 7.86 -16.96
CA ARG A 108 -1.92 7.74 -17.71
C ARG A 108 -2.93 6.80 -17.05
N ASN A 109 -2.47 5.84 -16.27
CA ASN A 109 -3.35 5.00 -15.44
C ASN A 109 -3.94 5.75 -14.23
N GLN A 110 -3.42 6.93 -13.91
CA GLN A 110 -3.82 7.73 -12.76
C GLN A 110 -4.51 9.04 -13.17
N ILE A 111 -4.19 9.58 -14.35
CA ILE A 111 -4.69 10.85 -14.87
C ILE A 111 -5.31 10.64 -16.27
N PRO A 112 -6.59 11.02 -16.48
CA PRO A 112 -7.50 11.61 -15.50
C PRO A 112 -7.88 10.64 -14.38
N PRO A 113 -8.23 11.12 -13.17
CA PRO A 113 -8.62 10.27 -12.05
C PRO A 113 -9.84 9.40 -12.40
N GLN A 114 -9.72 8.09 -12.14
CA GLN A 114 -10.80 7.13 -12.36
C GLN A 114 -11.18 6.43 -11.06
N ARG A 115 -12.49 6.32 -10.81
CA ARG A 115 -13.03 5.59 -9.67
C ARG A 115 -12.91 4.08 -9.91
N ARG A 116 -12.34 3.39 -8.93
CA ARG A 116 -12.20 1.93 -8.83
C ARG A 116 -12.90 1.48 -7.57
N LYS A 117 -13.98 0.70 -7.70
CA LYS A 117 -14.73 0.19 -6.55
C LYS A 117 -13.79 -0.47 -5.53
N LEU A 118 -14.10 -0.33 -4.24
CA LEU A 118 -13.31 -0.92 -3.16
C LEU A 118 -13.33 -2.44 -3.19
N PHE A 119 -14.47 -3.01 -3.58
CA PHE A 119 -14.67 -4.44 -3.76
C PHE A 119 -14.90 -4.75 -5.24
N LYS A 120 -14.53 -5.96 -5.66
CA LYS A 120 -14.93 -6.48 -6.97
C LYS A 120 -16.46 -6.41 -7.05
N PRO A 121 -17.05 -5.88 -8.14
CA PRO A 121 -18.49 -5.95 -8.35
C PRO A 121 -18.94 -7.40 -8.19
N SER A 122 -20.13 -7.62 -7.62
CA SER A 122 -20.75 -8.95 -7.65
C SER A 122 -20.81 -9.39 -9.10
N VAL A 123 -20.03 -10.40 -9.44
CA VAL A 123 -19.93 -10.94 -10.79
C VAL A 123 -21.13 -11.85 -11.05
N ALA A 124 -21.39 -12.14 -12.33
CA ALA A 124 -22.33 -13.20 -12.69
C ALA A 124 -21.97 -14.49 -11.94
N THR A 125 -22.97 -15.32 -11.66
CA THR A 125 -22.82 -16.57 -10.88
C THR A 125 -21.75 -17.52 -11.43
N ASP A 126 -21.31 -17.33 -12.67
CA ASP A 126 -20.41 -18.22 -13.40
C ASP A 126 -18.98 -17.65 -13.56
N ASP A 127 -18.57 -16.67 -12.74
CA ASP A 127 -17.18 -16.16 -12.78
C ASP A 127 -16.18 -17.18 -12.19
N ILE A 128 -15.21 -17.60 -13.01
CA ILE A 128 -14.14 -18.54 -12.66
C ILE A 128 -13.37 -18.18 -11.36
N SER A 129 -13.25 -16.89 -11.05
CA SER A 129 -12.58 -16.42 -9.83
C SER A 129 -13.31 -16.81 -8.54
N ILE A 130 -14.64 -17.01 -8.59
CA ILE A 130 -15.41 -17.50 -7.43
C ILE A 130 -14.96 -18.93 -7.10
N SER A 131 -14.94 -19.79 -8.12
CA SER A 131 -14.48 -21.19 -7.97
C SER A 131 -13.03 -21.26 -7.52
N GLN A 132 -12.14 -20.44 -8.11
CA GLN A 132 -10.73 -20.37 -7.72
C GLN A 132 -10.55 -19.93 -6.25
N ASN A 133 -11.30 -18.90 -5.81
CA ASN A 133 -11.26 -18.43 -4.43
C ASN A 133 -11.77 -19.49 -3.46
N MET A 134 -12.85 -20.19 -3.79
CA MET A 134 -13.39 -21.28 -2.96
C MET A 134 -12.38 -22.42 -2.78
N VAL A 135 -11.73 -22.86 -3.86
CA VAL A 135 -10.69 -23.90 -3.79
C VAL A 135 -9.51 -23.43 -2.94
N ASN A 136 -9.08 -22.17 -3.12
CA ASN A 136 -8.01 -21.60 -2.32
C ASN A 136 -8.37 -21.52 -0.82
N ASP A 137 -9.59 -21.10 -0.50
CA ASP A 137 -10.08 -21.03 0.87
C ASP A 137 -10.14 -22.42 1.52
N GLN A 138 -10.60 -23.45 0.81
CA GLN A 138 -10.61 -24.83 1.29
C GLN A 138 -9.21 -25.38 1.54
N LEU A 139 -8.26 -25.11 0.63
CA LEU A 139 -6.87 -25.53 0.78
C LEU A 139 -6.21 -24.83 1.98
N LEU A 140 -6.41 -23.51 2.12
CA LEU A 140 -5.86 -22.76 3.24
C LEU A 140 -6.47 -23.18 4.58
N ASP A 141 -7.78 -23.43 4.64
CA ASP A 141 -8.44 -23.97 5.83
C ASP A 141 -7.87 -25.36 6.21
N SER A 142 -7.63 -26.23 5.22
CA SER A 142 -7.04 -27.55 5.46
C SER A 142 -5.60 -27.48 5.96
N LEU A 143 -4.77 -26.62 5.35
CA LEU A 143 -3.41 -26.36 5.80
C LEU A 143 -3.39 -25.77 7.20
N TYR A 144 -4.27 -24.80 7.45
CA TYR A 144 -4.37 -24.13 8.73
C TYR A 144 -4.76 -25.10 9.85
N LYS A 145 -5.76 -25.95 9.65
CA LYS A 145 -6.13 -27.01 10.62
C LYS A 145 -5.02 -28.02 10.87
N THR A 146 -4.22 -28.31 9.84
CA THR A 146 -3.07 -29.23 9.96
C THR A 146 -1.95 -28.60 10.79
N LEU A 147 -1.69 -27.30 10.59
CA LEU A 147 -0.65 -26.55 11.29
C LEU A 147 -1.07 -26.11 12.70
N ASN A 148 -2.37 -25.85 12.91
CA ASN A 148 -2.96 -25.47 14.19
C ASN A 148 -3.78 -26.64 14.76
N ASN A 149 -3.08 -27.68 15.23
CA ASN A 149 -3.72 -28.83 15.87
C ASN A 149 -4.03 -28.61 17.36
N THR A 150 -3.83 -27.38 17.86
CA THR A 150 -4.03 -27.03 19.26
C THR A 150 -5.51 -27.12 19.61
N LYS A 151 -5.82 -27.98 20.58
CA LYS A 151 -7.14 -28.01 21.20
C LYS A 151 -7.30 -26.77 22.08
N GLN A 152 -8.41 -26.07 21.92
CA GLN A 152 -8.75 -24.93 22.78
C GLN A 152 -8.64 -25.31 24.26
N ASN A 153 -8.03 -24.43 25.05
CA ASN A 153 -7.94 -24.53 26.49
C ASN A 153 -9.32 -24.45 27.14
N GLU A 154 -9.48 -25.18 28.24
CA GLU A 154 -10.72 -25.19 29.01
C GLU A 154 -11.06 -23.81 29.59
N THR A 155 -10.06 -23.06 30.04
CA THR A 155 -10.26 -21.70 30.58
C THR A 155 -10.81 -20.75 29.52
N ALA A 156 -10.30 -20.81 28.28
CA ALA A 156 -10.82 -20.02 27.16
C ALA A 156 -12.25 -20.43 26.78
N ARG A 157 -12.55 -21.74 26.84
CA ARG A 157 -13.90 -22.26 26.62
C ARG A 157 -14.88 -21.76 27.69
N GLU A 158 -14.50 -21.81 28.96
CA GLU A 158 -15.28 -21.33 30.10
C GLU A 158 -15.46 -19.81 30.10
N HIS A 159 -14.44 -19.06 29.63
CA HIS A 159 -14.51 -17.62 29.39
C HIS A 159 -15.39 -17.24 28.18
N GLY A 160 -16.00 -18.21 27.51
CA GLY A 160 -16.94 -17.98 26.42
C GLY A 160 -16.29 -17.71 25.05
N CYS A 161 -14.98 -17.91 24.90
CA CYS A 161 -14.29 -17.75 23.63
C CYS A 161 -14.70 -18.85 22.64
N PHE A 162 -14.94 -18.51 21.37
CA PHE A 162 -15.05 -19.51 20.32
C PHE A 162 -13.73 -20.30 20.20
N ALA A 163 -13.83 -21.60 19.90
CA ALA A 163 -12.68 -22.30 19.34
C ALA A 163 -12.37 -21.67 17.97
N ASP A 164 -11.18 -21.94 17.46
CA ASP A 164 -10.74 -21.38 16.17
C ASP A 164 -11.75 -21.63 15.04
N ILE A 165 -12.51 -20.59 14.68
CA ILE A 165 -13.57 -20.65 13.65
C ILE A 165 -13.05 -20.06 12.35
N ALA A 166 -13.19 -20.84 11.27
CA ALA A 166 -12.76 -20.40 9.96
C ALA A 166 -13.61 -19.23 9.44
N PHE A 167 -12.93 -18.17 9.01
CA PHE A 167 -13.48 -17.16 8.11
C PHE A 167 -12.77 -17.25 6.75
N PRO A 168 -13.49 -17.27 5.61
CA PRO A 168 -12.87 -17.40 4.29
C PRO A 168 -11.74 -16.39 4.10
N GLN A 169 -10.57 -16.87 3.68
CA GLN A 169 -9.39 -16.02 3.51
C GLN A 169 -9.59 -15.00 2.40
N SER A 170 -10.20 -15.41 1.29
CA SER A 170 -10.53 -14.53 0.17
C SER A 170 -11.34 -13.32 0.63
N VAL A 171 -12.39 -13.55 1.41
CA VAL A 171 -13.26 -12.49 1.95
C VAL A 171 -12.50 -11.61 2.94
N PHE A 172 -11.67 -12.18 3.82
CA PHE A 172 -10.80 -11.40 4.71
C PHE A 172 -9.88 -10.45 3.92
N ILE A 173 -9.22 -10.96 2.88
CA ILE A 173 -8.30 -10.17 2.04
C ILE A 173 -9.04 -9.05 1.31
N GLU A 174 -10.26 -9.28 0.82
CA GLU A 174 -11.09 -8.20 0.23
C GLU A 174 -11.30 -7.04 1.22
N HIS A 175 -11.63 -7.34 2.47
CA HIS A 175 -11.89 -6.33 3.49
C HIS A 175 -10.62 -5.57 3.91
N VAL A 176 -9.53 -6.29 4.17
CA VAL A 176 -8.25 -5.70 4.54
C VAL A 176 -7.68 -4.83 3.42
N HIS A 177 -7.82 -5.27 2.17
CA HIS A 177 -7.41 -4.49 1.00
C HIS A 177 -8.22 -3.21 0.86
N ALA A 178 -9.54 -3.29 1.00
CA ALA A 178 -10.40 -2.11 1.00
C ALA A 178 -10.05 -1.15 2.15
N ALA A 179 -9.80 -1.66 3.36
CA ALA A 179 -9.37 -0.86 4.51
C ALA A 179 -8.03 -0.14 4.24
N ARG A 180 -7.06 -0.81 3.61
CA ARG A 180 -5.80 -0.18 3.18
C ARG A 180 -6.06 0.97 2.21
N ARG A 181 -6.92 0.77 1.22
CA ARG A 181 -7.27 1.83 0.24
C ARG A 181 -7.96 3.03 0.89
N ILE A 182 -8.82 2.78 1.89
CA ILE A 182 -9.43 3.82 2.71
C ILE A 182 -8.36 4.64 3.45
N LEU A 183 -7.36 3.97 4.03
CA LEU A 183 -6.26 4.65 4.72
C LEU A 183 -5.33 5.41 3.77
N LEU A 184 -5.08 4.91 2.57
CA LEU A 184 -4.34 5.65 1.54
C LEU A 184 -5.02 6.97 1.17
N ALA A 185 -6.36 6.99 1.11
CA ALA A 185 -7.10 8.24 0.89
C ALA A 185 -6.98 9.22 2.06
N ARG A 186 -6.89 8.72 3.31
CA ARG A 186 -6.72 9.55 4.51
C ARG A 186 -5.30 10.07 4.73
N ARG A 187 -4.30 9.37 4.20
CA ARG A 187 -2.86 9.71 4.32
C ARG A 187 -2.43 9.88 5.78
N PRO A 188 -2.50 8.81 6.60
CA PRO A 188 -1.95 8.85 7.95
C PRO A 188 -0.49 9.29 7.90
N ARG A 189 -0.08 10.09 8.91
CA ARG A 189 1.28 10.61 9.04
C ARG A 189 2.17 9.72 9.92
N HIS A 190 1.67 8.54 10.24
CA HIS A 190 2.28 7.55 11.12
C HIS A 190 2.19 6.16 10.46
N PRO A 191 3.06 5.21 10.86
CA PRO A 191 2.94 3.82 10.43
C PRO A 191 1.58 3.25 10.81
N VAL A 192 0.92 2.61 9.86
CA VAL A 192 -0.43 2.08 10.00
C VAL A 192 -0.41 0.75 10.74
N ARG A 193 -1.25 0.64 11.75
CA ARG A 193 -1.34 -0.55 12.63
C ARG A 193 -2.68 -1.25 12.52
N PHE A 194 -2.62 -2.57 12.44
CA PHE A 194 -3.77 -3.47 12.38
C PHE A 194 -3.82 -4.37 13.61
N LEU A 195 -5.03 -4.60 14.14
CA LEU A 195 -5.31 -5.57 15.20
C LEU A 195 -6.33 -6.60 14.75
N ASP A 196 -6.07 -7.88 15.02
CA ASP A 196 -7.04 -8.97 14.95
C ASP A 196 -7.43 -9.42 16.37
N VAL A 197 -8.70 -9.28 16.75
CA VAL A 197 -9.20 -9.67 18.09
C VAL A 197 -9.80 -11.07 18.07
N GLY A 198 -9.23 -11.95 18.89
CA GLY A 198 -9.45 -13.39 18.81
C GLY A 198 -8.72 -13.98 17.61
N CYS A 199 -7.42 -13.70 17.49
CA CYS A 199 -6.66 -14.01 16.27
C CYS A 199 -6.36 -15.50 16.08
N GLY A 200 -6.64 -16.36 17.06
CA GLY A 200 -6.34 -17.77 17.02
C GLY A 200 -4.85 -18.01 16.73
N GLY A 201 -4.56 -18.96 15.83
CA GLY A 201 -3.19 -19.28 15.40
C GLY A 201 -2.51 -18.22 14.53
N GLY A 202 -3.10 -17.02 14.36
CA GLY A 202 -2.43 -15.85 13.79
C GLY A 202 -2.38 -15.77 12.25
N LEU A 203 -3.07 -16.66 11.52
CA LEU A 203 -3.03 -16.66 10.04
C LEU A 203 -3.53 -15.32 9.43
N LYS A 204 -4.58 -14.73 10.00
CA LYS A 204 -5.13 -13.45 9.53
C LYS A 204 -4.21 -12.28 9.86
N VAL A 205 -3.55 -12.28 11.02
CA VAL A 205 -2.50 -11.31 11.38
C VAL A 205 -1.35 -11.35 10.37
N LEU A 206 -0.84 -12.56 10.08
CA LEU A 206 0.21 -12.76 9.08
C LEU A 206 -0.22 -12.23 7.71
N SER A 207 -1.46 -12.50 7.31
CA SER A 207 -2.02 -12.03 6.05
C SER A 207 -2.16 -10.51 5.99
N ALA A 208 -2.60 -9.89 7.09
CA ALA A 208 -2.74 -8.44 7.21
C ALA A 208 -1.40 -7.69 7.17
N SER A 209 -0.31 -8.32 7.60
CA SER A 209 1.05 -7.75 7.52
C SER A 209 1.46 -7.39 6.09
N ALA A 210 0.81 -7.98 5.08
CA ALA A 210 1.03 -7.62 3.71
C ALA A 210 0.49 -6.23 3.32
N PHE A 211 -0.43 -5.67 4.10
CA PHE A 211 -1.16 -4.44 3.80
C PHE A 211 -0.82 -3.30 4.76
N PHE A 212 -0.30 -3.61 5.94
CA PHE A 212 -0.06 -2.66 7.03
C PHE A 212 1.41 -2.66 7.44
N ASP A 213 1.84 -1.58 8.09
CA ASP A 213 3.21 -1.43 8.56
C ASP A 213 3.49 -2.37 9.74
N ARG A 214 2.47 -2.62 10.57
CA ARG A 214 2.46 -3.59 11.68
C ARG A 214 1.10 -4.27 11.81
N ALA A 215 1.10 -5.57 12.12
CA ALA A 215 -0.11 -6.33 12.40
C ALA A 215 0.06 -7.08 13.73
N ASP A 216 -0.81 -6.80 14.70
CA ASP A 216 -0.80 -7.48 15.98
C ASP A 216 -2.07 -8.36 16.09
N GLY A 217 -1.99 -9.47 16.81
CA GLY A 217 -3.12 -10.32 17.19
C GLY A 217 -3.36 -10.24 18.70
N LEU A 218 -4.62 -10.22 19.13
CA LEU A 218 -5.03 -10.32 20.52
C LEU A 218 -5.71 -11.67 20.72
N GLU A 219 -5.19 -12.52 21.59
CA GLU A 219 -5.71 -13.86 21.83
C GLU A 219 -5.71 -14.18 23.32
N PHE A 220 -6.77 -14.84 23.78
CA PHE A 220 -6.93 -15.22 25.18
C PHE A 220 -6.38 -16.62 25.45
N ASP A 221 -6.47 -17.53 24.48
CA ASP A 221 -6.00 -18.90 24.64
C ASP A 221 -4.47 -19.00 24.48
N PRO A 222 -3.72 -19.37 25.55
CA PRO A 222 -2.26 -19.43 25.49
C PRO A 222 -1.75 -20.47 24.48
N GLY A 223 -2.53 -21.51 24.18
CA GLY A 223 -2.17 -22.50 23.17
C GLY A 223 -2.20 -21.92 21.76
N TYR A 224 -3.18 -21.05 21.46
CA TYR A 224 -3.23 -20.34 20.19
C TYR A 224 -2.19 -19.22 20.09
N VAL A 225 -1.87 -18.55 21.19
CA VAL A 225 -0.75 -17.60 21.27
C VAL A 225 0.56 -18.29 20.85
N ALA A 226 0.90 -19.43 21.47
CA ALA A 226 2.12 -20.17 21.13
C ALA A 226 2.15 -20.65 19.66
N ALA A 227 0.99 -21.03 19.11
CA ALA A 227 0.86 -21.38 17.70
C ALA A 227 1.13 -20.18 16.78
N ALA A 228 0.58 -19.01 17.11
CA ALA A 228 0.80 -17.77 16.37
C ALA A 228 2.27 -17.33 16.42
N GLU A 229 2.92 -17.37 17.58
CA GLU A 229 4.36 -17.08 17.73
C GLU A 229 5.21 -18.00 16.85
N THR A 230 4.90 -19.29 16.86
CA THR A 230 5.59 -20.30 16.03
C THR A 230 5.40 -20.00 14.54
N LEU A 231 4.18 -19.66 14.12
CA LEU A 231 3.88 -19.26 12.73
C LEU A 231 4.70 -18.03 12.32
N PHE A 232 4.70 -16.97 13.13
CA PHE A 232 5.42 -15.73 12.81
C PHE A 232 6.93 -15.95 12.75
N LYS A 233 7.48 -16.74 13.67
CA LYS A 233 8.90 -17.11 13.66
C LYS A 233 9.28 -17.90 12.41
N ASN A 234 8.50 -18.92 12.06
CA ASN A 234 8.79 -19.78 10.91
C ASN A 234 8.67 -19.05 9.56
N THR A 235 7.81 -18.02 9.51
CA THR A 235 7.62 -17.19 8.31
C THR A 235 8.49 -15.93 8.29
N ARG A 236 9.31 -15.70 9.34
CA ARG A 236 10.12 -14.49 9.52
C ARG A 236 9.29 -13.21 9.42
N ALA A 237 8.11 -13.24 10.01
CA ALA A 237 7.15 -12.15 9.98
C ALA A 237 7.46 -11.14 11.09
N ASP A 238 8.59 -10.42 10.96
CA ASP A 238 9.12 -9.50 11.99
C ASP A 238 8.18 -8.31 12.31
N ARG A 239 7.16 -8.10 11.47
CA ARG A 239 6.13 -7.05 11.61
C ARG A 239 4.82 -7.58 12.20
N CYS A 240 4.81 -8.84 12.62
CA CYS A 240 3.71 -9.50 13.31
C CYS A 240 4.03 -9.70 14.79
N ASN A 241 3.03 -9.52 15.64
CA ASN A 241 3.11 -9.89 17.05
C ASN A 241 1.78 -10.52 17.49
N VAL A 242 1.82 -11.32 18.55
CA VAL A 242 0.62 -11.78 19.26
C VAL A 242 0.69 -11.31 20.72
N ILE A 243 -0.47 -10.95 21.26
CA ILE A 243 -0.64 -10.43 22.62
C ILE A 243 -1.59 -11.40 23.33
N GLU A 244 -1.09 -12.08 24.35
CA GLU A 244 -1.91 -12.88 25.25
C GLU A 244 -2.67 -11.94 26.20
N ALA A 245 -3.97 -11.74 25.95
CA ALA A 245 -4.82 -10.92 26.81
C ALA A 245 -6.30 -11.14 26.54
N ASP A 246 -7.13 -10.76 27.52
CA ASP A 246 -8.59 -10.76 27.39
C ASP A 246 -9.07 -9.51 26.66
N GLY A 247 -9.76 -9.71 25.52
CA GLY A 247 -10.35 -8.62 24.74
C GLY A 247 -11.35 -7.78 25.52
N LEU A 248 -12.06 -8.33 26.51
CA LEU A 248 -13.00 -7.56 27.34
C LEU A 248 -12.29 -6.56 28.25
N ASN A 249 -11.02 -6.81 28.56
CA ASN A 249 -10.22 -6.01 29.50
C ASN A 249 -9.04 -5.29 28.83
N TYR A 250 -8.80 -5.52 27.55
CA TYR A 250 -7.73 -4.85 26.81
C TYR A 250 -8.04 -3.36 26.66
N ALA A 251 -7.10 -2.51 27.10
CA ALA A 251 -7.30 -1.06 27.16
C ALA A 251 -6.67 -0.29 25.99
N HIS A 252 -5.88 -0.97 25.16
CA HIS A 252 -4.95 -0.33 24.22
C HIS A 252 -5.42 -0.39 22.76
N TYR A 253 -6.73 -0.43 22.54
CA TYR A 253 -7.33 -0.43 21.20
C TYR A 253 -7.11 0.89 20.44
N ASP A 254 -6.85 1.99 21.14
CA ASP A 254 -6.51 3.31 20.61
C ASP A 254 -5.22 3.35 19.77
N ASN A 255 -4.34 2.36 19.95
CA ASN A 255 -3.09 2.23 19.21
C ASN A 255 -3.23 1.71 17.77
N TYR A 256 -4.45 1.43 17.31
CA TYR A 256 -4.68 0.77 16.03
C TYR A 256 -5.57 1.60 15.09
N ASP A 257 -5.16 1.65 13.82
CA ASP A 257 -5.91 2.31 12.75
C ASP A 257 -7.02 1.42 12.19
N VAL A 258 -6.83 0.10 12.30
CA VAL A 258 -7.77 -0.92 11.86
C VAL A 258 -7.91 -1.99 12.94
N VAL A 259 -9.15 -2.26 13.36
CA VAL A 259 -9.47 -3.37 14.25
C VAL A 259 -10.41 -4.32 13.51
N TYR A 260 -9.97 -5.57 13.37
CA TYR A 260 -10.74 -6.67 12.81
C TYR A 260 -11.13 -7.64 13.92
N PHE A 261 -12.34 -8.16 13.85
CA PHE A 261 -12.79 -9.23 14.73
C PHE A 261 -13.92 -10.03 14.09
N TYR A 262 -13.84 -11.35 14.17
CA TYR A 262 -14.86 -12.25 13.66
C TYR A 262 -15.34 -13.19 14.75
N ARG A 263 -16.40 -12.75 15.44
CA ARG A 263 -17.09 -13.50 16.50
C ARG A 263 -16.12 -14.19 17.49
N PRO A 264 -15.27 -13.44 18.21
CA PRO A 264 -14.38 -14.03 19.22
C PRO A 264 -15.15 -14.65 20.41
N MET A 265 -16.38 -14.22 20.67
CA MET A 265 -17.22 -14.68 21.80
C MET A 265 -18.44 -15.48 21.33
N ARG A 266 -18.72 -16.62 22.01
CA ARG A 266 -19.87 -17.50 21.77
C ARG A 266 -21.18 -16.92 22.25
N HIS A 267 -21.15 -16.32 23.42
CA HIS A 267 -22.32 -15.73 24.06
C HIS A 267 -22.54 -14.34 23.49
N ILE A 268 -23.77 -14.08 23.05
CA ILE A 268 -24.12 -12.84 22.37
C ILE A 268 -23.92 -11.62 23.28
N GLU A 269 -24.17 -11.77 24.58
CA GLU A 269 -23.99 -10.72 25.58
C GLU A 269 -22.51 -10.35 25.72
N MET A 270 -21.61 -11.34 25.78
CA MET A 270 -20.17 -11.09 25.84
C MET A 270 -19.63 -10.51 24.53
N LEU A 271 -20.14 -10.96 23.39
CA LEU A 271 -19.79 -10.37 22.10
C LEU A 271 -20.18 -8.88 22.06
N ARG A 272 -21.37 -8.54 22.56
CA ARG A 272 -21.82 -7.14 22.67
C ARG A 272 -20.95 -6.32 23.62
N GLN A 273 -20.58 -6.89 24.77
CA GLN A 273 -19.67 -6.23 25.71
C GLN A 273 -18.30 -5.96 25.08
N LEU A 274 -17.78 -6.92 24.30
CA LEU A 274 -16.53 -6.73 23.57
C LEU A 274 -16.66 -5.66 22.49
N GLU A 275 -17.74 -5.66 21.71
CA GLU A 275 -18.04 -4.60 20.73
C GLU A 275 -18.04 -3.22 21.42
N ASP A 276 -18.76 -3.08 22.53
CA ASP A 276 -18.84 -1.84 23.28
C ASP A 276 -17.46 -1.41 23.81
N GLN A 277 -16.67 -2.36 24.34
CA GLN A 277 -15.31 -2.11 24.84
C GLN A 277 -14.38 -1.62 23.72
N ILE A 278 -14.35 -2.31 22.57
CA ILE A 278 -13.53 -1.92 21.41
C ILE A 278 -13.91 -0.50 20.97
N ILE A 279 -15.20 -0.25 20.72
CA ILE A 279 -15.64 1.04 20.16
C ILE A 279 -15.42 2.19 21.14
N LYS A 280 -15.57 1.95 22.44
CA LYS A 280 -15.30 2.95 23.49
C LYS A 280 -13.82 3.35 23.57
N THR A 281 -12.91 2.43 23.24
CA THR A 281 -11.47 2.59 23.49
C THR A 281 -10.66 2.92 22.24
N VAL A 282 -11.13 2.59 21.04
CA VAL A 282 -10.45 3.01 19.80
C VAL A 282 -10.46 4.52 19.61
N SER A 283 -9.46 5.03 18.88
CA SER A 283 -9.40 6.41 18.46
C SER A 283 -10.56 6.78 17.50
N PRO A 284 -11.03 8.03 17.49
CA PRO A 284 -11.97 8.50 16.47
C PRO A 284 -11.40 8.31 15.06
N GLY A 285 -12.21 7.76 14.16
CA GLY A 285 -11.80 7.45 12.80
C GLY A 285 -11.05 6.13 12.64
N THR A 286 -10.90 5.29 13.66
CA THR A 286 -10.43 3.91 13.50
C THR A 286 -11.39 3.12 12.60
N LEU A 287 -10.84 2.32 11.69
CA LEU A 287 -11.62 1.42 10.85
C LEU A 287 -11.94 0.14 11.59
N ILE A 288 -13.19 -0.31 11.49
CA ILE A 288 -13.67 -1.55 12.08
C ILE A 288 -14.06 -2.51 10.96
N ILE A 289 -13.52 -3.73 11.00
CA ILE A 289 -13.90 -4.82 10.11
C ILE A 289 -14.57 -5.91 10.95
N ALA A 290 -15.90 -5.98 10.88
CA ALA A 290 -16.71 -6.92 11.65
C ALA A 290 -17.67 -7.67 10.71
N PRO A 291 -17.20 -8.75 10.04
CA PRO A 291 -17.93 -9.39 8.96
C PRO A 291 -18.96 -10.42 9.46
N TYR A 292 -19.92 -9.94 10.26
CA TYR A 292 -21.05 -10.75 10.75
C TYR A 292 -22.27 -9.87 11.03
N THR A 293 -23.46 -10.48 11.00
CA THR A 293 -24.75 -9.79 10.95
C THR A 293 -25.08 -9.00 12.22
N ILE A 294 -24.68 -9.48 13.39
CA ILE A 294 -25.00 -8.83 14.68
C ILE A 294 -24.44 -7.39 14.71
N PHE A 295 -23.16 -7.20 14.38
CA PHE A 295 -22.56 -5.87 14.32
C PHE A 295 -23.21 -4.99 13.26
N GLU A 296 -23.62 -5.59 12.12
CA GLU A 296 -24.30 -4.90 11.03
C GLU A 296 -25.58 -4.19 11.48
N HIS A 297 -26.28 -4.72 12.48
CA HIS A 297 -27.48 -4.11 13.04
C HIS A 297 -27.19 -3.06 14.12
N ARG A 298 -26.02 -3.13 14.79
CA ARG A 298 -25.68 -2.27 15.94
C ARG A 298 -24.74 -1.11 15.64
N PHE A 299 -24.00 -1.13 14.54
CA PHE A 299 -22.91 -0.18 14.30
C PHE A 299 -23.31 1.30 14.49
N LYS A 300 -24.54 1.67 14.12
CA LYS A 300 -25.04 3.06 14.31
C LYS A 300 -25.21 3.43 15.78
N GLU A 301 -25.72 2.51 16.60
CA GLU A 301 -25.89 2.69 18.04
C GLU A 301 -24.53 2.84 18.73
N LEU A 302 -23.51 2.16 18.19
CA LEU A 302 -22.12 2.26 18.62
C LEU A 302 -21.42 3.54 18.11
N GLY A 303 -22.14 4.46 17.45
CA GLY A 303 -21.52 5.69 16.92
C GLY A 303 -20.57 5.46 15.75
N CYS A 304 -20.73 4.37 15.02
CA CYS A 304 -19.99 4.09 13.78
C CYS A 304 -20.81 4.48 12.55
N ALA A 305 -20.12 4.82 11.47
CA ALA A 305 -20.68 4.94 10.14
C ALA A 305 -20.18 3.81 9.24
N ARG A 306 -20.99 3.37 8.28
CA ARG A 306 -20.60 2.33 7.32
C ARG A 306 -19.82 2.97 6.19
N VAL A 307 -18.62 2.47 5.88
CA VAL A 307 -17.86 2.91 4.71
C VAL A 307 -18.30 2.11 3.49
N GLU A 308 -18.18 0.78 3.54
CA GLU A 308 -18.59 -0.13 2.45
C GLU A 308 -18.67 -1.55 3.01
N ARG A 309 -19.69 -2.32 2.62
CA ARG A 309 -19.95 -3.67 3.17
C ARG A 309 -19.80 -3.73 4.71
N GLN A 310 -18.94 -4.60 5.22
CA GLN A 310 -18.68 -4.82 6.65
C GLN A 310 -17.48 -4.01 7.18
N ILE A 311 -17.14 -2.92 6.49
CA ILE A 311 -16.15 -1.93 6.94
C ILE A 311 -16.88 -0.71 7.48
N TYR A 312 -16.55 -0.35 8.70
CA TYR A 312 -17.12 0.78 9.43
C TYR A 312 -16.01 1.72 9.89
N ILE A 313 -16.38 2.94 10.27
CA ILE A 313 -15.47 3.94 10.81
C ILE A 313 -16.08 4.55 12.08
N THR A 314 -15.29 4.64 13.15
CA THR A 314 -15.75 5.10 14.46
C THR A 314 -15.91 6.61 14.53
N GLN A 315 -16.93 7.09 15.23
CA GLN A 315 -17.12 8.51 15.61
C GLN A 315 -17.09 9.49 14.42
N VAL A 316 -17.58 9.04 13.27
CA VAL A 316 -17.62 9.81 12.02
C VAL A 316 -19.04 9.77 11.46
N SER A 317 -19.49 10.86 10.83
CA SER A 317 -20.83 10.92 10.24
C SER A 317 -20.94 9.99 9.02
N GLN A 318 -22.16 9.52 8.70
CA GLN A 318 -22.38 8.71 7.50
C GLN A 318 -22.05 9.48 6.20
N SER A 319 -22.20 10.81 6.19
CA SER A 319 -21.81 11.65 5.05
C SER A 319 -20.30 11.64 4.84
N ASP A 320 -19.53 11.77 5.93
CA ASP A 320 -18.06 11.73 5.87
C ASP A 320 -17.55 10.34 5.50
N ALA A 321 -18.18 9.28 6.01
CA ALA A 321 -17.88 7.90 5.59
C ALA A 321 -18.14 7.68 4.09
N ASN A 322 -19.25 8.22 3.56
CA ASN A 322 -19.55 8.17 2.13
C ASN A 322 -18.55 8.96 1.28
N LYS A 323 -18.10 10.12 1.76
CA LYS A 323 -17.03 10.90 1.13
C LYS A 323 -15.74 10.12 1.12
N LEU A 324 -15.33 9.58 2.26
CA LEU A 324 -14.12 8.77 2.41
C LEU A 324 -14.13 7.55 1.49
N ARG A 325 -15.28 6.86 1.36
CA ARG A 325 -15.46 5.77 0.40
C ARG A 325 -15.18 6.23 -1.03
N ARG A 326 -15.73 7.39 -1.44
CA ARG A 326 -15.49 7.95 -2.79
C ARG A 326 -14.02 8.30 -3.00
N ASP A 327 -13.39 8.96 -2.03
CA ASP A 327 -11.98 9.34 -2.09
C ASP A 327 -11.09 8.09 -2.24
N ALA A 328 -11.40 7.03 -1.48
CA ALA A 328 -10.71 5.74 -1.54
C ALA A 328 -10.84 5.03 -2.89
N GLU A 329 -11.93 5.25 -3.63
CA GLU A 329 -12.09 4.66 -4.98
C GLU A 329 -11.10 5.25 -5.99
N PHE A 330 -10.52 6.43 -5.75
CA PHE A 330 -9.49 7.00 -6.62
C PHE A 330 -8.06 6.50 -6.31
N THR A 331 -7.90 5.65 -5.30
CA THR A 331 -6.63 4.96 -5.02
C THR A 331 -6.45 3.74 -5.92
N GLY A 332 -5.20 3.34 -6.13
CA GLY A 332 -4.86 2.09 -6.82
C GLY A 332 -5.09 0.85 -5.95
N SER A 333 -4.93 -0.33 -6.55
CA SER A 333 -5.21 -1.63 -5.93
C SER A 333 -3.96 -2.35 -5.44
N PHE A 334 -2.78 -1.73 -5.44
CA PHE A 334 -1.54 -2.37 -5.00
C PHE A 334 -1.26 -2.06 -3.54
N ALA A 335 -1.07 -3.11 -2.74
CA ALA A 335 -0.80 -3.00 -1.30
C ALA A 335 0.69 -3.00 -0.95
N GLN A 336 1.50 -3.71 -1.76
CA GLN A 336 2.93 -3.85 -1.54
C GLN A 336 3.72 -3.26 -2.68
N PHE A 337 4.85 -2.65 -2.32
CA PHE A 337 5.85 -2.19 -3.26
C PHE A 337 7.20 -2.73 -2.82
N PRO A 338 7.98 -3.34 -3.74
CA PRO A 338 9.37 -3.65 -3.42
C PRO A 338 10.10 -2.34 -3.09
N PRO A 339 11.09 -2.38 -2.17
CA PRO A 339 11.91 -1.22 -1.89
C PRO A 339 12.58 -0.74 -3.18
N PRO A 340 12.73 0.59 -3.39
CA PRO A 340 13.47 1.09 -4.54
C PRO A 340 14.93 0.60 -4.47
N ILE A 341 15.44 0.09 -5.59
CA ILE A 341 16.82 -0.42 -5.69
C ILE A 341 17.83 0.74 -5.70
N ALA A 342 17.48 1.85 -6.35
CA ALA A 342 18.27 3.07 -6.40
C ALA A 342 17.36 4.29 -6.58
N SER A 343 17.85 5.48 -6.19
CA SER A 343 17.16 6.74 -6.46
C SER A 343 17.29 7.11 -7.94
N THR A 344 16.21 7.64 -8.51
CA THR A 344 16.12 8.05 -9.91
C THR A 344 15.54 9.45 -10.03
N ILE A 345 15.68 10.08 -11.19
CA ILE A 345 15.00 11.35 -11.48
C ILE A 345 13.46 11.21 -11.42
N TRP A 346 12.93 9.99 -11.56
CA TRP A 346 11.50 9.69 -11.54
C TRP A 346 10.93 9.48 -10.14
N ASP A 347 11.77 9.51 -9.10
CA ASP A 347 11.37 9.25 -7.72
C ASP A 347 10.15 10.05 -7.25
N PRO A 348 9.96 11.34 -7.57
CA PRO A 348 8.76 12.07 -7.19
C PRO A 348 7.47 11.43 -7.72
N ILE A 349 7.45 11.03 -8.99
CA ILE A 349 6.29 10.33 -9.62
C ILE A 349 6.11 8.94 -9.02
N LEU A 350 7.19 8.18 -8.85
CA LEU A 350 7.13 6.82 -8.31
C LEU A 350 6.66 6.82 -6.85
N LYS A 351 7.17 7.73 -6.02
CA LYS A 351 6.75 7.92 -4.62
C LYS A 351 5.28 8.34 -4.55
N ALA A 352 4.87 9.32 -5.36
CA ALA A 352 3.47 9.75 -5.44
C ALA A 352 2.52 8.59 -5.83
N SER A 353 2.90 7.83 -6.85
CA SER A 353 2.11 6.68 -7.32
C SER A 353 1.98 5.60 -6.25
N ARG A 354 3.09 5.26 -5.56
CA ARG A 354 3.09 4.29 -4.46
C ARG A 354 2.25 4.76 -3.28
N ALA A 355 2.37 6.04 -2.90
CA ALA A 355 1.57 6.65 -1.84
C ALA A 355 0.06 6.62 -2.14
N MET A 356 -0.32 6.49 -3.40
CA MET A 356 -1.71 6.36 -3.86
C MET A 356 -2.11 4.92 -4.21
N GLY A 357 -1.26 3.92 -3.96
CA GLY A 357 -1.58 2.50 -4.17
C GLY A 357 -1.44 2.01 -5.62
N PHE A 358 -0.70 2.72 -6.47
CA PHE A 358 -0.47 2.34 -7.88
C PHE A 358 0.87 1.62 -8.06
N LYS A 359 0.88 0.56 -8.87
CA LYS A 359 2.10 -0.21 -9.20
C LYS A 359 3.11 0.65 -9.95
N ALA A 360 4.05 1.21 -9.20
CA ALA A 360 5.24 1.83 -9.72
C ALA A 360 6.27 0.74 -10.09
N GLY A 361 6.13 0.14 -11.27
CA GLY A 361 7.10 -0.81 -11.82
C GLY A 361 7.80 -0.20 -13.02
N VAL A 362 9.10 0.05 -12.89
CA VAL A 362 10.03 0.44 -13.94
C VAL A 362 11.30 -0.36 -13.76
#